data_AF-A0A383A1T6-F1
#
_entry.id   AF-A0A383A1T6-F1
#
_cell.length_a   1.000
_cell.length_b   1.000
_cell.length_c   1.000
_cell.angle_alpha   90.00
_cell.angle_beta   90.00
_cell.angle_gamma   90.00
#
_symmetry.space_group_name_H-M   'P 1'
#
loop_
_entity.id
_entity.type
_entity.pdbx_description
1 polymer ?
#
loop_
_entity_poly.entity_id
_entity_poly.type
_entity_poly.pdbx_seq_one_letter_code
_entity_poly.pdbx_strand_id
1 'polypeptide(L)' 'MLVIQRPKIESINEEDENKQKFSISPLEPGFGHTLGNSLRRTLLSSIPG' A
#
# COMPACT_ATOMS: atom_id res chain seq x y z
N MET A 1 -10.49 -24.81 5.05
CA MET A 1 -10.69 -23.53 5.76
C MET A 1 -9.77 -22.52 5.11
N LEU A 2 -10.30 -21.49 4.43
CA LEU A 2 -9.49 -20.41 3.86
C LEU A 2 -9.11 -19.46 5.00
N VAL A 3 -7.84 -19.50 5.42
CA VAL A 3 -7.31 -18.56 6.41
C VAL A 3 -7.01 -17.26 5.68
N ILE A 4 -7.96 -16.31 5.73
CA ILE A 4 -7.71 -14.95 5.22
C ILE A 4 -6.72 -14.31 6.17
N GLN A 5 -5.46 -14.22 5.74
CA GLN A 5 -4.44 -13.50 6.48
C GLN A 5 -4.70 -12.01 6.38
N ARG A 6 -4.72 -11.31 7.53
CA ARG A 6 -4.91 -9.86 7.55
C ARG A 6 -3.67 -9.19 6.95
N PRO A 7 -3.81 -8.34 5.92
CA PRO A 7 -2.68 -7.60 5.38
C PRO A 7 -2.14 -6.64 6.44
N LYS A 8 -0.82 -6.58 6.54
CA LYS A 8 -0.08 -5.62 7.35
C LYS A 8 0.62 -4.62 6.46
N ILE A 9 0.85 -3.44 6.99
CA ILE A 9 1.58 -2.36 6.34
C ILE A 9 2.84 -2.11 7.17
N GLU A 10 4.00 -2.15 6.54
CA GLU A 10 5.30 -1.97 7.20
C GLU A 10 6.10 -0.92 6.43
N SER A 11 6.76 0.00 7.14
CA SER A 11 7.71 0.94 6.55
C SER A 11 9.02 0.21 6.24
N ILE A 12 9.46 0.27 4.98
CA ILE A 12 10.64 -0.49 4.54
C ILE A 12 11.96 0.26 4.81
N ASN A 13 11.89 1.58 4.96
CA ASN A 13 13.03 2.47 5.14
C ASN A 13 12.78 3.45 6.30
N GLU A 14 13.86 4.09 6.74
CA GLU A 14 13.77 5.32 7.53
C GLU A 14 13.03 6.39 6.73
N GLU A 15 12.21 7.16 7.44
CA GLU A 15 11.48 8.29 6.89
C GLU A 15 12.48 9.39 6.52
N ASP A 16 12.44 9.78 5.26
CA ASP A 16 13.09 11.01 4.77
C ASP A 16 12.03 12.13 4.79
N GLU A 17 12.44 13.40 4.87
CA GLU A 17 11.55 14.53 5.17
C GLU A 17 10.27 14.59 4.32
N ASN A 18 10.33 14.12 3.06
CA ASN A 18 9.19 14.09 2.15
C ASN A 18 9.05 12.77 1.38
N LYS A 19 9.65 11.68 1.87
CA LYS A 19 9.66 10.40 1.15
C LYS A 19 9.69 9.21 2.09
N GLN A 20 8.71 8.33 1.90
CA GLN A 20 8.63 7.07 2.63
C GLN A 20 8.24 5.90 1.70
N LYS A 21 8.74 4.70 2.01
CA LYS A 21 8.37 3.46 1.33
C LYS A 21 7.59 2.56 2.27
N PHE A 22 6.52 1.95 1.76
CA PHE A 22 5.68 1.01 2.49
C PHE A 22 5.56 -0.32 1.75
N SER A 23 5.57 -1.42 2.51
CA SER A 23 5.29 -2.77 2.05
C SER A 23 3.94 -3.21 2.61
N ILE A 24 3.10 -3.86 1.78
CA ILE A 24 1.80 -4.39 2.20
C ILE A 24 1.77 -5.89 1.91
N SER A 25 1.62 -6.70 2.95
CA SER A 25 1.59 -8.16 2.81
C SER A 25 0.94 -8.87 4.01
N PRO A 26 0.45 -10.11 3.86
CA PRO A 26 0.22 -10.81 2.60
C PRO A 26 -1.03 -10.27 1.87
N LEU A 27 -1.05 -10.39 0.55
CA LEU A 27 -2.19 -10.05 -0.29
C LEU A 27 -2.55 -11.25 -1.15
N GLU A 28 -3.84 -11.38 -1.46
CA GLU A 28 -4.32 -12.35 -2.44
C GLU A 28 -3.69 -12.07 -3.82
N PRO A 29 -3.39 -13.11 -4.61
CA PRO A 29 -2.91 -12.94 -5.97
C PRO A 29 -3.79 -11.98 -6.79
N GLY A 30 -3.16 -11.01 -7.45
CA GLY A 30 -3.85 -9.99 -8.25
C GLY A 30 -4.27 -8.73 -7.48
N PHE A 31 -4.44 -8.78 -6.15
CA PHE A 31 -4.85 -7.61 -5.36
C PHE A 31 -3.79 -6.50 -5.33
N GLY A 32 -2.51 -6.85 -5.43
CA GLY A 32 -1.41 -5.88 -5.45
C GLY A 32 -1.56 -4.81 -6.54
N HIS A 33 -1.96 -5.21 -7.75
CA HIS A 33 -2.16 -4.26 -8.86
C HIS A 33 -3.38 -3.38 -8.64
N THR A 34 -4.50 -3.98 -8.24
CA THR A 34 -5.75 -3.25 -7.97
C THR A 34 -5.58 -2.22 -6.86
N LEU A 35 -4.97 -2.61 -5.74
CA LEU A 35 -4.70 -1.73 -4.62
C LEU A 35 -3.66 -0.66 -4.97
N GLY A 36 -2.53 -1.06 -5.59
CA GLY A 36 -1.44 -0.16 -5.93
C GLY A 36 -1.86 0.94 -6.93
N ASN A 37 -2.59 0.58 -7.98
CA ASN A 37 -3.08 1.55 -8.96
C ASN A 37 -4.11 2.52 -8.34
N SER A 38 -5.01 2.00 -7.50
CA SER A 38 -6.02 2.82 -6.81
C SER A 38 -5.36 3.82 -5.86
N LEU A 39 -4.43 3.35 -5.01
CA LEU A 39 -3.67 4.21 -4.08
C LEU A 39 -2.88 5.28 -4.83
N ARG A 40 -2.18 4.92 -5.92
CA ARG A 40 -1.44 5.88 -6.73
C ARG A 40 -2.34 7.02 -7.24
N ARG A 41 -3.53 6.70 -7.76
CA ARG A 41 -4.46 7.72 -8.23
C ARG A 41 -4.97 8.60 -7.09
N THR A 42 -5.37 8.00 -5.98
CA THR A 42 -5.87 8.74 -4.82
C THR A 42 -4.82 9.70 -4.26
N LEU A 43 -3.58 9.23 -4.08
CA LEU A 43 -2.49 10.05 -3.53
C LEU A 43 -2.11 11.21 -4.46
N LEU A 44 -2.18 11.03 -5.79
CA LEU A 44 -1.76 12.06 -6.74
C LEU A 44 -2.87 13.05 -7.14
N SER A 45 -4.15 12.68 -7.01
CA SER A 45 -5.23 13.51 -7.57
C SER A 45 -6.41 13.75 -6.64
N SER A 46 -6.42 13.19 -5.43
CA SER A 46 -7.57 13.29 -4.52
C SER A 46 -7.23 13.94 -3.18
N ILE A 47 -5.98 14.31 -2.94
CA ILE A 47 -5.58 15.03 -1.74
C ILE A 47 -5.74 16.54 -2.02
N PRO A 48 -6.62 17.25 -1.30
CA PRO A 48 -6.75 18.70 -1.42
C PRO A 48 -5.51 19.38 -0.84
N GLY A 49 -4.98 20.35 -1.59
CA GLY A 49 -3.76 21.08 -1.25
C GLY A 49 -3.39 22.03 -2.38
#